data_AF-A0A2N1UV68-F1
#
_entry.id   AF-A0A2N1UV68-F1
#
_cell.length_a   1.000
_cell.length_b   1.000
_cell.length_c   1.000
_cell.angle_alpha   90.00
_cell.angle_beta   90.00
_cell.angle_gamma   90.00
#
_symmetry.space_group_name_H-M   'P 1'
#
loop_
_entity.id
_entity.type
_entity.pdbx_description
1 polymer ?
#
loop_
_entity_poly.entity_id
_entity_poly.type
_entity_poly.pdbx_seq_one_letter_code
_entity_poly.pdbx_strand_id
1 'polypeptide(L)'
;MAQGVLSTRDLHLNDLLGLLPWIPAGPICDIGCGQGHLAAALAAYGLPVTALDVDARVLEQARQRYGTPLEWIHSDIRAWRLQRETYAAIFCLNVFPFIPNGERARMIGRLKAAVRPGGLMAISGLSDLDAAADTRLARSANRVSVLPTGVFQRHELEERFRDWEVLFLYSGPATQACLTDMGEHQIVQIVARKPPETHITPWSALPRLGLGLSWQPALAQLPPDSVDFVEIEADHFLEPKDDPYLAHLSQRYRLLVHSRGLSLGSPGLRRDGYLEALARILGRCDSPWWSEPLAFSRAEAVESHCPQPLPATEEALEVLKRNIRDLRPLLSLPLLLEAMPDAPVFDHGEMEPSMFVRHVL
;
A
#
# COMPACT_ATOMS: atom_id res chain seq x y z
N MET A 1 -3.35 -15.85 10.77
CA MET A 1 -2.98 -15.23 12.07
C MET A 1 -1.63 -14.57 11.89
N ALA A 2 -1.57 -13.24 11.75
CA ALA A 2 -0.31 -12.53 11.58
C ALA A 2 0.41 -12.40 12.93
N GLN A 3 1.47 -13.19 13.12
CA GLN A 3 2.43 -12.96 14.20
C GLN A 3 3.26 -11.73 13.81
N GLY A 4 2.98 -10.56 14.36
CA GLY A 4 3.71 -9.34 14.03
C GLY A 4 3.56 -8.23 15.06
N VAL A 5 4.68 -7.91 15.73
CA VAL A 5 4.99 -6.61 16.35
C VAL A 5 4.12 -6.12 17.52
N LEU A 6 3.76 -7.02 18.44
CA LEU A 6 3.28 -6.60 19.76
C LEU A 6 4.45 -6.07 20.60
N SER A 7 4.45 -4.77 20.87
CA SER A 7 5.37 -4.13 21.80
C SER A 7 4.99 -4.42 23.25
N THR A 8 5.97 -4.38 24.15
CA THR A 8 5.77 -4.53 25.59
C THR A 8 5.52 -3.21 26.32
N ARG A 9 5.74 -2.07 25.66
CA ARG A 9 5.50 -0.71 26.21
C ARG A 9 4.96 0.25 25.15
N ASP A 10 4.38 1.35 25.61
CA ASP A 10 3.90 2.47 24.79
C ASP A 10 5.06 3.32 24.22
N LEU A 11 4.72 4.13 23.21
CA LEU A 11 5.63 5.05 22.54
C LEU A 11 5.71 6.39 23.28
N HIS A 12 6.94 6.85 23.46
CA HIS A 12 7.24 8.22 23.87
C HIS A 12 7.76 9.05 22.69
N LEU A 13 7.93 10.36 22.92
CA LEU A 13 8.42 11.31 21.90
C LEU A 13 9.67 10.82 21.17
N ASN A 14 10.67 10.29 21.89
CA ASN A 14 11.91 9.80 21.28
C ASN A 14 11.69 8.59 20.37
N ASP A 15 10.73 7.72 20.68
CA ASP A 15 10.41 6.58 19.83
C ASP A 15 9.74 7.03 18.53
N LEU A 16 8.85 8.02 18.62
CA LEU A 16 8.22 8.65 17.45
C LEU A 16 9.24 9.36 16.56
N LEU A 17 10.22 10.05 17.16
CA LEU A 17 11.36 10.63 16.42
C LEU A 17 12.28 9.56 15.82
N GLY A 18 12.35 8.37 16.42
CA GLY A 18 13.02 7.21 15.85
C GLY A 18 12.41 6.74 14.51
N LEU A 19 11.19 7.16 14.19
CA LEU A 19 10.54 6.89 12.90
C LEU A 19 11.04 7.79 11.76
N LEU A 20 11.76 8.89 12.06
CA LEU A 20 12.22 9.87 11.07
C LEU A 20 12.91 9.25 9.85
N PRO A 21 13.83 8.28 9.98
CA PRO A 21 14.48 7.66 8.82
C PRO A 21 13.53 6.91 7.89
N TRP A 22 12.33 6.57 8.38
CA TRP A 22 11.31 5.79 7.68
C TRP A 22 10.17 6.65 7.13
N ILE A 23 10.12 7.95 7.48
CA ILE A 23 9.16 8.91 6.94
C ILE A 23 9.75 9.43 5.62
N PRO A 24 9.08 9.24 4.48
CA PRO A 24 9.62 9.80 3.23
C PRO A 24 9.56 11.34 3.28
N ALA A 25 10.25 12.05 2.38
CA ALA A 25 10.29 13.52 2.38
C ALA A 25 8.93 14.15 2.03
N GLY A 26 8.38 15.06 2.83
CA GLY A 26 7.12 15.75 2.54
C GLY A 26 6.37 16.26 3.78
N PRO A 27 5.16 16.82 3.60
CA PRO A 27 4.34 17.40 4.68
C PRO A 27 4.00 16.40 5.77
N ILE A 28 4.08 16.81 7.04
CA ILE A 28 3.65 16.03 8.20
C ILE A 28 2.49 16.75 8.90
N CYS A 29 1.48 16.00 9.29
CA CYS A 29 0.37 16.53 10.09
C CYS A 29 0.40 15.95 11.51
N ASP A 30 0.43 16.82 12.51
CA ASP A 30 0.21 16.48 13.91
C ASP A 30 -1.19 16.92 14.32
N ILE A 31 -2.10 15.96 14.49
CA ILE A 31 -3.52 16.17 14.76
C ILE A 31 -3.78 15.99 16.25
N GLY A 32 -4.40 17.01 16.86
CA GLY A 32 -4.49 17.10 18.32
C GLY A 32 -3.11 17.33 18.93
N CYS A 33 -2.36 18.27 18.37
CA CYS A 33 -0.96 18.49 18.74
C CYS A 33 -0.77 18.91 20.21
N GLY A 34 -1.84 19.35 20.88
CA GLY A 34 -1.81 19.84 22.25
C GLY A 34 -0.75 20.92 22.42
N GLN A 35 0.13 20.75 23.40
CA GLN A 35 1.22 21.70 23.68
C GLN A 35 2.30 21.76 22.57
N GLY A 36 2.19 20.95 21.51
CA GLY A 36 3.03 21.04 20.32
C GLY A 36 4.41 20.42 20.45
N HIS A 37 4.67 19.59 21.47
CA HIS A 37 6.00 18.99 21.70
C HIS A 37 6.48 18.15 20.51
N LEU A 38 5.61 17.31 19.94
CA LEU A 38 5.92 16.47 18.78
C LEU A 38 6.11 17.32 17.52
N ALA A 39 5.12 18.17 17.20
CA ALA A 39 5.20 19.07 16.05
C ALA A 39 6.47 19.93 16.05
N ALA A 40 6.83 20.53 17.20
CA ALA A 40 8.03 21.34 17.34
C ALA A 40 9.32 20.52 17.16
N ALA A 41 9.38 19.31 17.74
CA ALA A 41 10.53 18.43 17.57
C ALA A 41 10.71 18.03 16.11
N LEU A 42 9.64 17.66 15.40
CA LEU A 42 9.67 17.32 13.98
C LEU A 42 10.10 18.52 13.11
N ALA A 43 9.59 19.72 13.41
CA ALA A 43 9.97 20.95 12.71
C ALA A 43 11.45 21.31 12.93
N ALA A 44 12.02 21.01 14.11
CA ALA A 44 13.43 21.21 14.40
C ALA A 44 14.36 20.32 13.54
N TYR A 45 13.85 19.20 13.01
CA TYR A 45 14.55 18.38 12.00
C TYR A 45 14.37 18.90 10.57
N GLY A 46 13.79 20.08 10.37
CA GLY A 46 13.60 20.71 9.06
C GLY A 46 12.40 20.17 8.26
N LEU A 47 11.50 19.44 8.92
CA LEU A 47 10.32 18.88 8.26
C LEU A 47 9.20 19.93 8.15
N PRO A 48 8.44 19.96 7.05
CA PRO A 48 7.27 20.81 6.91
C PRO A 48 6.11 20.25 7.74
N VAL A 49 5.86 20.85 8.91
CA VAL A 49 4.87 20.37 9.88
C VAL A 49 3.67 21.31 9.96
N THR A 50 2.47 20.72 9.86
CA THR A 50 1.19 21.35 10.20
C THR A 50 0.67 20.74 11.51
N ALA A 51 0.50 21.59 12.53
CA ALA A 51 0.02 21.22 13.86
C ALA A 51 -1.41 21.74 14.05
N LEU A 52 -2.36 20.83 14.25
CA LEU A 52 -3.78 21.13 14.35
C LEU A 52 -4.32 20.78 15.74
N ASP A 53 -5.08 21.68 16.36
CA ASP A 53 -5.81 21.41 17.60
C ASP A 53 -7.14 22.18 17.66
N VAL A 54 -8.06 21.71 18.49
CA VAL A 54 -9.37 22.33 18.72
C VAL A 54 -9.34 23.34 19.88
N ASP A 55 -8.38 23.27 20.81
CA ASP A 55 -8.24 24.26 21.89
C ASP A 55 -7.30 25.40 21.45
N ALA A 56 -7.90 26.53 21.08
CA ALA A 56 -7.19 27.75 20.70
C ALA A 56 -6.17 28.23 21.76
N ARG A 57 -6.44 28.02 23.06
CA ARG A 57 -5.54 28.48 24.14
C ARG A 57 -4.28 27.64 24.18
N VAL A 58 -4.41 26.33 23.99
CA VAL A 58 -3.26 25.43 23.97
C VAL A 58 -2.40 25.70 22.74
N LEU A 59 -3.01 25.95 21.57
CA LEU A 59 -2.29 26.36 20.38
C LEU A 59 -1.54 27.69 20.56
N GLU A 60 -2.17 28.68 21.19
CA GLU A 60 -1.52 29.96 21.45
C GLU A 60 -0.31 29.80 22.37
N GLN A 61 -0.43 29.01 23.44
CA GLN A 61 0.69 28.68 24.33
C GLN A 61 1.81 27.93 23.59
N ALA A 62 1.46 26.95 22.77
CA ALA A 62 2.42 26.19 21.97
C ALA A 62 3.15 27.08 20.96
N ARG A 63 2.42 27.97 20.29
CA ARG A 63 2.95 28.96 19.35
C ARG A 63 3.89 29.96 20.04
N GLN A 64 3.55 30.43 21.24
CA GLN A 64 4.42 31.31 22.02
C GLN A 64 5.70 30.60 22.46
N ARG A 65 5.61 29.31 22.78
CA ARG A 65 6.74 28.51 23.25
C ARG A 65 7.71 28.12 22.13
N TYR A 66 7.18 27.69 20.98
CA TYR A 66 7.98 27.08 19.90
C TYR A 66 8.09 27.93 18.64
N GLY A 67 7.18 28.87 18.41
CA GLY A 67 7.21 29.76 17.26
C GLY A 67 7.03 29.06 15.91
N THR A 68 7.73 29.57 14.91
CA THR A 68 7.82 29.04 13.53
C THR A 68 9.24 28.48 13.29
N PRO A 69 9.44 27.42 12.47
CA PRO A 69 8.73 27.16 11.21
C PRO A 69 7.78 25.95 11.27
N LEU A 70 6.59 26.15 11.83
CA LEU A 70 5.48 25.23 11.66
C LEU A 70 4.15 26.00 11.50
N GLU A 71 3.19 25.35 10.83
CA GLU A 71 1.87 25.89 10.60
C GLU A 71 0.93 25.48 11.72
N TRP A 72 0.42 26.44 12.48
CA TRP A 72 -0.54 26.21 13.56
C TRP A 72 -1.97 26.42 13.07
N ILE A 73 -2.81 25.38 13.17
CA ILE A 73 -4.20 25.41 12.69
C ILE A 73 -5.17 25.18 13.85
N HIS A 74 -5.94 26.21 14.20
CA HIS A 74 -7.08 26.07 15.11
C HIS A 74 -8.29 25.56 14.34
N SER A 75 -8.60 24.27 14.47
CA SER A 75 -9.73 23.64 13.80
C SER A 75 -10.14 22.35 14.48
N ASP A 76 -11.42 22.02 14.39
CA ASP A 76 -11.89 20.66 14.65
C ASP A 76 -11.51 19.76 13.47
N ILE A 77 -10.77 18.67 13.75
CA ILE A 77 -10.36 17.72 12.71
C ILE A 77 -11.55 17.06 11.99
N ARG A 78 -12.72 16.97 12.64
CA ARG A 78 -13.95 16.45 12.01
C ARG A 78 -14.41 17.34 10.85
N ALA A 79 -14.20 18.65 10.95
CA ALA A 79 -14.55 19.63 9.92
C ALA A 79 -13.40 19.95 8.96
N TRP A 80 -12.15 19.74 9.38
CA TRP A 80 -10.96 20.06 8.58
C TRP A 80 -10.86 19.21 7.30
N ARG A 81 -10.61 19.85 6.16
CA ARG A 81 -10.50 19.16 4.87
C ARG A 81 -9.08 18.66 4.65
N LEU A 82 -8.87 17.38 4.95
CA LEU A 82 -7.67 16.66 4.55
C LEU A 82 -7.70 16.34 3.05
N GLN A 83 -6.72 16.85 2.31
CA GLN A 83 -6.50 16.47 0.92
C GLN A 83 -5.94 15.04 0.86
N ARG A 84 -6.30 14.29 -0.18
CA ARG A 84 -5.84 12.91 -0.37
C ARG A 84 -4.34 12.90 -0.66
N GLU A 85 -3.65 11.88 -0.16
CA GLU A 85 -2.24 11.57 -0.48
C GLU A 85 -1.27 12.75 -0.36
N THR A 86 -1.54 13.63 0.60
CA THR A 86 -0.79 14.88 0.81
C THR A 86 0.34 14.69 1.81
N TYR A 87 0.11 13.89 2.86
CA TYR A 87 1.01 13.83 4.01
C TYR A 87 1.95 12.64 3.93
N ALA A 88 3.24 12.92 4.16
CA ALA A 88 4.30 11.94 4.37
C ALA A 88 4.11 11.14 5.65
N ALA A 89 3.62 11.81 6.70
CA ALA A 89 3.21 11.17 7.94
C ALA A 89 2.02 11.91 8.56
N ILE A 90 1.14 11.16 9.24
CA ILE A 90 0.10 11.72 10.11
C ILE A 90 0.26 11.11 11.50
N PHE A 91 0.39 11.98 12.51
CA PHE A 91 0.33 11.62 13.91
C PHE A 91 -1.03 12.07 14.46
N CYS A 92 -1.78 11.15 15.05
CA CYS A 92 -3.10 11.40 15.64
C CYS A 92 -3.17 10.67 16.98
N LEU A 93 -2.50 11.24 17.97
CA LEU A 93 -2.25 10.59 19.25
C LEU A 93 -3.23 11.11 20.30
N ASN A 94 -3.97 10.20 20.93
CA ASN A 94 -4.94 10.48 21.99
C ASN A 94 -6.04 11.46 21.62
N VAL A 95 -6.38 11.54 20.33
CA VAL A 95 -7.51 12.34 19.79
C VAL A 95 -8.82 11.56 19.81
N PHE A 96 -8.76 10.25 19.52
CA PHE A 96 -9.94 9.40 19.41
C PHE A 96 -10.81 9.26 20.67
N PRO A 97 -10.30 9.43 21.91
CA PRO A 97 -11.15 9.61 23.08
C PRO A 97 -12.24 10.68 22.92
N PHE A 98 -11.96 11.73 22.15
CA PHE A 98 -12.86 12.87 21.92
C PHE A 98 -13.72 12.70 20.66
N ILE A 99 -13.55 11.61 19.91
CA ILE A 99 -14.29 11.32 18.69
C ILE A 99 -15.39 10.28 18.98
N PRO A 100 -16.67 10.57 18.67
CA PRO A 100 -17.76 9.61 18.87
C PRO A 100 -17.53 8.29 18.13
N ASN A 101 -17.94 7.17 18.76
CA ASN A 101 -17.73 5.82 18.22
C ASN A 101 -18.25 5.66 16.77
N GLY A 102 -19.41 6.23 16.47
CA GLY A 102 -20.03 6.19 15.13
C GLY A 102 -19.25 6.95 14.05
N GLU A 103 -18.35 7.87 14.42
CA GLU A 103 -17.57 8.67 13.48
C GLU A 103 -16.13 8.16 13.27
N ARG A 104 -15.61 7.34 14.18
CA ARG A 104 -14.20 6.91 14.16
C ARG A 104 -13.82 6.18 12.87
N ALA A 105 -14.65 5.24 12.43
CA ALA A 105 -14.40 4.46 11.22
C ALA A 105 -14.21 5.38 10.00
N ARG A 106 -15.12 6.35 9.84
CA ARG A 106 -15.04 7.36 8.79
C ARG A 106 -13.81 8.25 8.95
N MET A 107 -13.48 8.63 10.17
CA MET A 107 -12.31 9.45 10.47
C MET A 107 -11.00 8.75 10.13
N ILE A 108 -10.81 7.51 10.57
CA ILE A 108 -9.63 6.68 10.24
C ILE A 108 -9.53 6.52 8.72
N GLY A 109 -10.64 6.24 8.03
CA GLY A 109 -10.65 6.16 6.57
C GLY A 109 -10.19 7.46 5.89
N ARG A 110 -10.63 8.63 6.38
CA ARG A 110 -10.19 9.94 5.87
C ARG A 110 -8.70 10.19 6.11
N LEU A 111 -8.20 9.83 7.29
CA LEU A 111 -6.79 9.97 7.63
C LEU A 111 -5.92 9.03 6.76
N LYS A 112 -6.28 7.74 6.65
CA LYS A 112 -5.63 6.77 5.75
C LYS A 112 -5.58 7.26 4.31
N ALA A 113 -6.65 7.90 3.82
CA ALA A 113 -6.71 8.46 2.47
C ALA A 113 -5.82 9.70 2.29
N ALA A 114 -5.55 10.46 3.35
CA ALA A 114 -4.71 11.65 3.32
C ALA A 114 -3.21 11.35 3.37
N VAL A 115 -2.83 10.18 3.90
CA VAL A 115 -1.45 9.69 3.87
C VAL A 115 -1.11 9.24 2.45
N ARG A 116 0.05 9.68 1.94
CA ARG A 116 0.55 9.26 0.63
C ARG A 116 0.99 7.78 0.64
N PRO A 117 1.09 7.12 -0.51
CA PRO A 117 1.64 5.78 -0.58
C PRO A 117 3.09 5.75 -0.06
N GLY A 118 3.44 4.73 0.72
CA GLY A 118 4.72 4.66 1.45
C GLY A 118 4.81 5.57 2.69
N GLY A 119 3.82 6.42 2.96
CA GLY A 119 3.77 7.27 4.13
C GLY A 119 3.40 6.54 5.42
N LEU A 120 3.66 7.17 6.57
CA LEU A 120 3.38 6.60 7.89
C LEU A 120 2.13 7.18 8.52
N MET A 121 1.49 6.39 9.37
CA MET A 121 0.44 6.86 10.27
C MET A 121 0.65 6.31 11.66
N ALA A 122 0.56 7.18 12.67
CA ALA A 122 0.53 6.81 14.08
C ALA A 122 -0.82 7.21 14.70
N ILE A 123 -1.53 6.25 15.30
CA ILE A 123 -2.77 6.49 16.03
C ILE A 123 -2.64 5.95 17.44
N SER A 124 -3.13 6.71 18.43
CA SER A 124 -3.38 6.18 19.76
C SER A 124 -4.73 6.60 20.31
N GLY A 125 -5.24 5.82 21.26
CA GLY A 125 -6.41 6.16 22.04
C GLY A 125 -6.65 5.17 23.17
N LEU A 126 -7.72 5.40 23.91
CA LEU A 126 -8.15 4.53 25.00
C LEU A 126 -8.68 3.20 24.44
N SER A 127 -8.39 2.13 25.17
CA SER A 127 -8.94 0.80 24.94
C SER A 127 -10.27 0.63 25.68
N ASP A 128 -11.13 -0.25 25.17
CA ASP A 128 -12.33 -0.72 25.86
C ASP A 128 -12.04 -1.49 27.16
N LEU A 129 -10.79 -1.93 27.35
CA LEU A 129 -10.31 -2.57 28.57
C LEU A 129 -10.00 -1.56 29.70
N ASP A 130 -10.06 -0.26 29.43
CA ASP A 130 -9.79 0.77 30.45
C ASP A 130 -10.88 0.75 31.52
N ALA A 131 -10.51 0.77 32.80
CA ALA A 131 -11.50 0.75 33.90
C ALA A 131 -12.44 1.96 33.86
N ALA A 132 -12.01 3.07 33.26
CA ALA A 132 -12.83 4.24 33.04
C ALA A 132 -13.62 4.21 31.71
N ALA A 133 -13.52 3.16 30.90
CA ALA A 133 -14.31 2.99 29.66
C ALA A 133 -15.81 2.95 29.97
N ASP A 134 -16.21 2.22 31.01
CA ASP A 134 -17.62 2.06 31.41
C ASP A 134 -18.22 3.31 32.05
N THR A 135 -17.42 4.11 32.77
CA THR A 135 -17.85 5.39 33.37
C THR A 135 -17.86 6.55 32.36
N ARG A 136 -17.28 6.35 31.16
CA ARG A 136 -17.25 7.31 30.04
C ARG A 136 -18.41 7.14 29.05
N LEU A 137 -19.38 6.28 29.33
CA LEU A 137 -20.59 6.06 28.53
C LEU A 137 -21.77 6.93 29.02
N ALA A 138 -22.04 8.07 28.37
CA ALA A 138 -23.43 8.56 28.12
C ALA A 138 -23.53 9.76 27.15
N ARG A 139 -24.27 9.50 26.05
CA ARG A 139 -24.98 10.39 25.08
C ARG A 139 -24.18 11.13 24.01
N SER A 140 -24.21 10.56 22.79
CA SER A 140 -24.28 11.35 21.55
C SER A 140 -25.70 11.28 20.97
N ALA A 141 -26.36 12.43 20.82
CA ALA A 141 -27.36 12.62 19.77
C ALA A 141 -27.67 14.10 19.49
N ASN A 142 -27.62 15.02 20.48
CA ASN A 142 -28.06 16.41 20.20
C ASN A 142 -27.63 17.54 21.17
N ARG A 143 -26.55 17.41 21.98
CA ARG A 143 -25.89 18.54 22.67
C ARG A 143 -24.59 18.10 23.38
N VAL A 144 -23.68 19.05 23.54
CA VAL A 144 -22.32 18.95 24.14
C VAL A 144 -22.27 17.98 25.32
N SER A 145 -21.41 16.97 25.23
CA SER A 145 -20.92 16.22 26.40
C SER A 145 -19.45 16.56 26.61
N VAL A 146 -19.08 16.84 27.85
CA VAL A 146 -17.75 17.30 28.28
C VAL A 146 -16.87 16.11 28.67
N LEU A 147 -17.21 14.89 28.27
CA LEU A 147 -16.47 13.67 28.58
C LEU A 147 -16.13 12.86 27.32
N PRO A 148 -14.92 12.27 27.25
CA PRO A 148 -14.47 11.51 26.09
C PRO A 148 -15.22 10.18 26.01
N THR A 149 -16.01 9.97 24.95
CA THR A 149 -16.82 8.75 24.75
C THR A 149 -16.11 7.68 23.90
N GLY A 150 -14.96 8.01 23.31
CA GLY A 150 -14.28 7.18 22.31
C GLY A 150 -13.34 6.14 22.91
N VAL A 151 -13.67 4.86 22.79
CA VAL A 151 -12.74 3.74 23.07
C VAL A 151 -12.60 2.84 21.86
N PHE A 152 -11.38 2.41 21.58
CA PHE A 152 -11.09 1.39 20.58
C PHE A 152 -11.46 0.02 21.10
N GLN A 153 -12.18 -0.76 20.28
CA GLN A 153 -12.43 -2.15 20.61
C GLN A 153 -11.15 -2.97 20.44
N ARG A 154 -11.06 -4.09 21.17
CA ARG A 154 -10.00 -5.07 20.97
C ARG A 154 -9.86 -5.44 19.49
N HIS A 155 -8.64 -5.42 18.96
CA HIS A 155 -8.30 -5.68 17.55
C HIS A 155 -8.88 -4.69 16.52
N GLU A 156 -9.61 -3.64 16.91
CA GLU A 156 -10.20 -2.68 15.95
C GLU A 156 -9.14 -2.05 15.04
N LEU A 157 -8.02 -1.59 15.61
CA LEU A 157 -6.95 -0.99 14.82
C LEU A 157 -6.22 -2.02 13.95
N GLU A 158 -6.03 -3.26 14.43
CA GLU A 158 -5.43 -4.33 13.63
C GLU A 158 -6.27 -4.63 12.39
N GLU A 159 -7.58 -4.79 12.55
CA GLU A 159 -8.50 -5.05 11.44
C GLU A 159 -8.56 -3.88 10.45
N ARG A 160 -8.54 -2.64 10.97
CA ARG A 160 -8.60 -1.41 10.16
C ARG A 160 -7.32 -1.15 9.38
N PHE A 161 -6.19 -1.70 9.84
CA PHE A 161 -4.88 -1.57 9.20
C PHE A 161 -4.38 -2.89 8.60
N ARG A 162 -5.26 -3.88 8.39
CA ARG A 162 -4.91 -5.18 7.78
C ARG A 162 -4.28 -5.08 6.40
N ASP A 163 -4.62 -4.03 5.69
CA ASP A 163 -4.21 -3.65 4.35
C ASP A 163 -2.97 -2.74 4.34
N TRP A 164 -2.38 -2.47 5.52
CA TRP A 164 -1.18 -1.67 5.72
C TRP A 164 -0.08 -2.50 6.39
N GLU A 165 1.17 -2.09 6.21
CA GLU A 165 2.30 -2.71 6.92
C GLU A 165 2.33 -2.17 8.35
N VAL A 166 1.93 -2.99 9.33
CA VAL A 166 1.96 -2.62 10.76
C VAL A 166 3.39 -2.71 11.28
N LEU A 167 3.98 -1.56 11.62
CA LEU A 167 5.35 -1.42 12.11
C LEU A 167 5.45 -1.45 13.63
N PHE A 168 4.35 -1.16 14.32
CA PHE A 168 4.26 -1.17 15.77
C PHE A 168 2.81 -1.32 16.17
N LEU A 169 2.55 -2.19 17.15
CA LEU A 169 1.27 -2.29 17.82
C LEU A 169 1.50 -2.46 19.32
N TYR A 170 0.81 -1.67 20.12
CA TYR A 170 0.80 -1.79 21.57
C TYR A 170 -0.64 -1.78 22.06
N SER A 171 -0.94 -2.65 23.02
CA SER A 171 -2.19 -2.66 23.76
C SER A 171 -1.87 -3.00 25.21
N GLY A 172 -2.07 -2.05 26.11
CA GLY A 172 -1.73 -2.24 27.52
C GLY A 172 -1.79 -0.97 28.36
N PRO A 173 -1.36 -1.04 29.62
CA PRO A 173 -1.36 0.09 30.55
C PRO A 173 -0.31 1.14 30.18
N ALA A 174 -0.72 2.40 30.13
CA ALA A 174 0.18 3.54 30.02
C ALA A 174 -0.21 4.63 31.01
N THR A 175 0.78 5.27 31.61
CA THR A 175 0.57 6.46 32.44
C THR A 175 0.33 7.65 31.53
N GLN A 176 -0.90 8.16 31.52
CA GLN A 176 -1.26 9.31 30.70
C GLN A 176 -2.13 10.29 31.46
N ALA A 177 -2.02 11.56 31.09
CA ALA A 177 -2.95 12.58 31.54
C ALA A 177 -4.28 12.37 30.82
N CYS A 178 -5.29 11.88 31.54
CA CYS A 178 -6.68 11.95 31.10
C CYS A 178 -7.34 13.19 31.72
N LEU A 179 -8.46 13.65 31.13
CA LEU A 179 -9.18 14.83 31.60
C LEU A 179 -9.60 14.77 33.08
N THR A 180 -9.75 13.57 33.64
CA THR A 180 -10.31 13.32 34.98
C THR A 180 -9.25 13.00 36.04
N ASP A 181 -8.06 12.57 35.61
CA ASP A 181 -7.05 11.97 36.47
C ASP A 181 -5.70 11.81 35.74
N MET A 182 -4.63 11.87 36.52
CA MET A 182 -3.32 11.34 36.13
C MET A 182 -3.27 9.91 36.65
N GLY A 183 -3.37 8.94 35.75
CA GLY A 183 -3.50 7.53 36.12
C GLY A 183 -2.93 6.59 35.08
N GLU A 184 -2.91 5.32 35.46
CA GLU A 184 -2.60 4.22 34.55
C GLU A 184 -3.88 3.86 33.79
N HIS A 185 -3.84 3.96 32.47
CA HIS A 185 -4.98 3.72 31.60
C HIS A 185 -4.65 2.65 30.55
N GLN A 186 -5.64 1.86 30.16
CA GLN A 186 -5.48 0.94 29.04
C GLN A 186 -5.56 1.71 27.72
N ILE A 187 -4.51 1.63 26.93
CA ILE A 187 -4.43 2.27 25.62
C ILE A 187 -4.17 1.26 24.53
N VAL A 188 -4.47 1.68 23.31
CA VAL A 188 -3.97 1.05 22.09
C VAL A 188 -3.19 2.09 21.28
N GLN A 189 -2.08 1.65 20.70
CA GLN A 189 -1.26 2.46 19.81
C GLN A 189 -0.87 1.63 18.59
N ILE A 190 -0.91 2.23 17.41
CA ILE A 190 -0.47 1.61 16.18
C ILE A 190 0.40 2.59 15.39
N VAL A 191 1.49 2.08 14.82
CA VAL A 191 2.23 2.74 13.73
C VAL A 191 2.18 1.82 12.53
N ALA A 192 1.68 2.33 11.41
CA ALA A 192 1.56 1.57 10.18
C ALA A 192 2.03 2.38 8.98
N ARG A 193 2.58 1.69 7.98
CA ARG A 193 2.98 2.25 6.69
C ARG A 193 1.93 1.93 5.64
N LYS A 194 1.51 2.96 4.89
CA LYS A 194 0.65 2.78 3.71
C LYS A 194 1.46 2.04 2.66
N PRO A 195 0.94 0.97 2.05
CA PRO A 195 1.64 0.32 0.95
C PRO A 195 2.01 1.34 -0.13
N PRO A 196 3.19 1.24 -0.75
CA PRO A 196 3.52 2.06 -1.90
C PRO A 196 2.47 1.84 -3.00
N GLU A 197 2.19 2.86 -3.79
CA GLU A 197 1.20 2.77 -4.85
C GLU A 197 1.70 1.73 -5.84
N THR A 198 0.91 0.69 -6.03
CA THR A 198 0.99 -0.14 -7.21
C THR A 198 0.49 0.74 -8.36
N HIS A 199 1.39 1.44 -9.08
CA HIS A 199 1.01 2.21 -10.25
C HIS A 199 0.35 1.29 -11.29
N ILE A 200 -0.99 1.28 -11.30
CA ILE A 200 -1.77 0.70 -12.39
C ILE A 200 -2.02 1.85 -13.35
N THR A 201 -1.31 1.84 -14.46
CA THR A 201 -1.55 2.76 -15.56
C THR A 201 -2.98 2.53 -16.06
N PRO A 202 -3.87 3.55 -16.05
CA PRO A 202 -5.21 3.36 -16.58
C PRO A 202 -5.12 2.97 -18.06
N TRP A 203 -5.97 2.04 -18.51
CA TRP A 203 -5.94 1.53 -19.89
C TRP A 203 -5.96 2.65 -20.94
N SER A 204 -6.68 3.74 -20.66
CA SER A 204 -6.76 4.93 -21.53
C SER A 204 -5.45 5.71 -21.66
N ALA A 205 -4.50 5.53 -20.76
CA ALA A 205 -3.18 6.16 -20.82
C ALA A 205 -2.13 5.31 -21.57
N LEU A 206 -2.45 4.07 -21.94
CA LEU A 206 -1.58 3.26 -22.77
C LEU A 206 -1.58 3.79 -24.23
N PRO A 207 -0.41 3.90 -24.90
CA PRO A 207 -0.37 4.29 -26.29
C PRO A 207 -1.12 3.29 -27.18
N ARG A 208 -1.84 3.82 -28.18
CA ARG A 208 -2.48 2.99 -29.21
C ARG A 208 -1.41 2.56 -30.21
N LEU A 209 -1.15 1.25 -30.28
CA LEU A 209 -0.12 0.70 -31.17
C LEU A 209 -0.63 0.42 -32.58
N GLY A 210 -1.93 0.15 -32.76
CA GLY A 210 -2.50 -0.16 -34.08
C GLY A 210 -2.76 -1.66 -34.25
N LEU A 211 -2.50 -2.17 -35.46
CA LEU A 211 -2.65 -3.56 -35.84
C LEU A 211 -1.32 -4.31 -35.69
N GLY A 212 -1.35 -5.45 -35.01
CA GLY A 212 -0.19 -6.32 -34.91
C GLY A 212 -0.50 -7.77 -35.21
N LEU A 213 0.58 -8.52 -35.45
CA LEU A 213 0.54 -9.96 -35.70
C LEU A 213 1.55 -10.67 -34.80
N SER A 214 1.22 -11.87 -34.34
CA SER A 214 2.17 -12.73 -33.64
C SER A 214 3.24 -13.25 -34.61
N TRP A 215 4.48 -13.28 -34.16
CA TRP A 215 5.64 -13.65 -34.95
C TRP A 215 5.55 -15.10 -35.43
N GLN A 216 5.85 -15.26 -36.71
CA GLN A 216 5.99 -16.55 -37.39
C GLN A 216 7.01 -16.36 -38.51
N PRO A 217 7.82 -17.38 -38.87
CA PRO A 217 8.84 -17.25 -39.90
C PRO A 217 8.34 -16.70 -41.26
N ALA A 218 7.08 -16.95 -41.60
CA ALA A 218 6.44 -16.41 -42.80
C ALA A 218 6.35 -14.87 -42.82
N LEU A 219 6.28 -14.20 -41.65
CA LEU A 219 6.29 -12.74 -41.54
C LEU A 219 7.61 -12.11 -41.99
N ALA A 220 8.70 -12.88 -42.09
CA ALA A 220 9.97 -12.37 -42.62
C ALA A 220 9.85 -11.89 -44.08
N GLN A 221 8.86 -12.41 -44.82
CA GLN A 221 8.62 -12.07 -46.23
C GLN A 221 7.73 -10.84 -46.40
N LEU A 222 7.03 -10.40 -45.34
CA LEU A 222 6.15 -9.24 -45.41
C LEU A 222 6.95 -7.93 -45.35
N PRO A 223 6.54 -6.89 -46.08
CA PRO A 223 7.10 -5.54 -45.92
C PRO A 223 6.96 -5.05 -44.47
N PRO A 224 7.96 -4.36 -43.89
CA PRO A 224 7.94 -3.89 -42.50
C PRO A 224 6.69 -3.08 -42.13
N ASP A 225 6.23 -2.24 -43.07
CA ASP A 225 5.11 -1.31 -42.87
C ASP A 225 3.73 -1.99 -43.00
N SER A 226 3.68 -3.31 -43.14
CA SER A 226 2.41 -4.06 -43.25
C SER A 226 1.67 -4.20 -41.91
N VAL A 227 2.39 -3.99 -40.80
CA VAL A 227 1.88 -4.09 -39.42
C VAL A 227 2.52 -3.00 -38.57
N ASP A 228 1.78 -2.50 -37.57
CA ASP A 228 2.28 -1.48 -36.66
C ASP A 228 3.18 -2.08 -35.56
N PHE A 229 2.95 -3.35 -35.21
CA PHE A 229 3.81 -4.10 -34.29
C PHE A 229 3.78 -5.61 -34.58
N VAL A 230 4.80 -6.31 -34.08
CA VAL A 230 4.87 -7.77 -34.09
C VAL A 230 5.04 -8.24 -32.65
N GLU A 231 4.22 -9.19 -32.24
CA GLU A 231 4.34 -9.82 -30.92
C GLU A 231 5.25 -11.05 -31.01
N ILE A 232 6.24 -11.16 -30.12
CA ILE A 232 7.12 -12.32 -30.02
C ILE A 232 6.89 -13.06 -28.71
N GLU A 233 6.98 -14.39 -28.75
CA GLU A 233 7.07 -15.21 -27.55
C GLU A 233 8.52 -15.24 -27.06
N ALA A 234 8.78 -14.67 -25.87
CA ALA A 234 10.11 -14.56 -25.28
C ALA A 234 10.79 -15.93 -25.11
N ASP A 235 10.00 -16.96 -24.84
CA ASP A 235 10.43 -18.34 -24.62
C ASP A 235 11.16 -18.94 -25.84
N HIS A 236 10.96 -18.40 -27.05
CA HIS A 236 11.72 -18.79 -28.26
C HIS A 236 13.11 -18.14 -28.38
N PHE A 237 13.45 -17.18 -27.52
CA PHE A 237 14.68 -16.38 -27.60
C PHE A 237 15.50 -16.38 -26.31
N LEU A 238 15.26 -17.34 -25.41
CA LEU A 238 15.91 -17.40 -24.10
C LEU A 238 17.42 -17.63 -24.20
N GLU A 239 17.88 -18.37 -25.21
CA GLU A 239 19.30 -18.68 -25.36
C GLU A 239 20.09 -17.49 -25.93
N PRO A 240 21.34 -17.24 -25.47
CA PRO A 240 22.19 -16.17 -26.01
C PRO A 240 22.46 -16.25 -27.51
N LYS A 241 22.40 -17.46 -28.11
CA LYS A 241 22.62 -17.66 -29.55
C LYS A 241 21.53 -17.01 -30.42
N ASP A 242 20.35 -16.76 -29.85
CA ASP A 242 19.19 -16.21 -30.56
C ASP A 242 19.20 -14.66 -30.55
N ASP A 243 20.08 -14.05 -29.75
CA ASP A 243 20.19 -12.59 -29.62
C ASP A 243 20.47 -11.85 -30.95
N PRO A 244 21.34 -12.35 -31.86
CA PRO A 244 21.53 -11.72 -33.16
C PRO A 244 20.26 -11.73 -34.03
N TYR A 245 19.45 -12.78 -33.91
CA TYR A 245 18.21 -12.89 -34.65
C TYR A 245 17.13 -11.96 -34.07
N LEU A 246 17.00 -11.92 -32.75
CA LEU A 246 16.14 -10.97 -32.04
C LEU A 246 16.51 -9.51 -32.39
N ALA A 247 17.80 -9.20 -32.43
CA ALA A 247 18.31 -7.90 -32.84
C ALA A 247 17.91 -7.54 -34.28
N HIS A 248 17.96 -8.50 -35.19
CA HIS A 248 17.53 -8.28 -36.58
C HIS A 248 16.03 -8.00 -36.65
N LEU A 249 15.22 -8.72 -35.87
CA LEU A 249 13.77 -8.49 -35.81
C LEU A 249 13.44 -7.13 -35.21
N SER A 250 14.12 -6.70 -34.14
CA SER A 250 13.85 -5.41 -33.49
C SER A 250 14.26 -4.19 -34.33
N GLN A 251 15.17 -4.38 -35.30
CA GLN A 251 15.50 -3.36 -36.30
C GLN A 251 14.45 -3.25 -37.41
N ARG A 252 13.70 -4.31 -37.66
CA ARG A 252 12.73 -4.38 -38.75
C ARG A 252 11.31 -4.06 -38.30
N TYR A 253 10.92 -4.52 -37.11
CA TYR A 253 9.58 -4.37 -36.58
C TYR A 253 9.64 -3.76 -35.19
N ARG A 254 8.58 -3.02 -34.83
CA ARG A 254 8.31 -2.73 -33.42
C ARG A 254 7.87 -4.02 -32.74
N LEU A 255 8.64 -4.49 -31.76
CA LEU A 255 8.36 -5.75 -31.07
C LEU A 255 7.59 -5.54 -29.77
N LEU A 256 6.56 -6.36 -29.55
CA LEU A 256 5.96 -6.59 -28.24
C LEU A 256 6.42 -7.94 -27.71
N VAL A 257 6.72 -7.99 -26.42
CA VAL A 257 7.22 -9.22 -25.78
C VAL A 257 6.10 -9.84 -24.95
N HIS A 258 5.73 -11.07 -25.30
CA HIS A 258 4.86 -11.93 -24.50
C HIS A 258 5.71 -13.07 -23.94
N SER A 259 5.67 -13.31 -22.64
CA SER A 259 6.31 -14.46 -22.01
C SER A 259 5.25 -15.45 -21.54
N ARG A 260 5.66 -16.71 -21.31
CA ARG A 260 4.79 -17.78 -20.80
C ARG A 260 5.42 -18.57 -19.66
N GLY A 261 6.69 -18.30 -19.36
CA GLY A 261 7.52 -19.15 -18.51
C GLY A 261 7.66 -18.67 -17.07
N LEU A 262 7.27 -17.43 -16.72
CA LEU A 262 7.40 -16.94 -15.34
C LEU A 262 6.48 -17.67 -14.39
N SER A 263 5.29 -18.02 -14.88
CA SER A 263 4.33 -18.80 -14.11
C SER A 263 4.01 -18.12 -12.77
N LEU A 264 3.54 -16.87 -12.84
CA LEU A 264 3.35 -16.01 -11.67
C LEU A 264 2.36 -16.57 -10.63
N GLY A 265 1.50 -17.51 -11.04
CA GLY A 265 0.61 -18.25 -10.15
C GLY A 265 1.27 -19.38 -9.34
N SER A 266 2.52 -19.74 -9.63
CA SER A 266 3.23 -20.83 -8.95
C SER A 266 3.97 -20.36 -7.69
N PRO A 267 4.25 -21.26 -6.72
CA PRO A 267 5.03 -20.89 -5.53
C PRO A 267 6.43 -20.35 -5.86
N GLY A 268 6.62 -19.05 -5.66
CA GLY A 268 7.89 -18.34 -5.81
C GLY A 268 8.30 -18.07 -7.26
N LEU A 269 9.14 -17.07 -7.46
CA LEU A 269 9.70 -16.74 -8.77
C LEU A 269 10.68 -17.82 -9.26
N ARG A 270 10.76 -17.97 -10.58
CA ARG A 270 11.72 -18.83 -11.27
C ARG A 270 13.15 -18.32 -11.04
N ARG A 271 14.11 -19.22 -10.81
CA ARG A 271 15.52 -18.91 -10.44
C ARG A 271 16.57 -19.59 -11.33
N ASP A 272 16.15 -20.12 -12.47
CA ASP A 272 16.95 -20.92 -13.41
C ASP A 272 17.64 -20.07 -14.50
N GLY A 273 17.73 -18.75 -14.31
CA GLY A 273 18.25 -17.82 -15.32
C GLY A 273 17.19 -17.24 -16.26
N TYR A 274 15.92 -17.65 -16.13
CA TYR A 274 14.84 -17.16 -16.99
C TYR A 274 14.63 -15.64 -16.87
N LEU A 275 14.71 -15.09 -15.64
CA LEU A 275 14.51 -13.65 -15.42
C LEU A 275 15.61 -12.82 -16.08
N GLU A 276 16.85 -13.29 -16.02
CA GLU A 276 18.00 -12.67 -16.68
C GLU A 276 17.86 -12.73 -18.21
N ALA A 277 17.40 -13.86 -18.74
CA ALA A 277 17.11 -14.01 -20.16
C ALA A 277 15.97 -13.09 -20.61
N LEU A 278 14.88 -13.02 -19.84
CA LEU A 278 13.75 -12.14 -20.11
C LEU A 278 14.16 -10.66 -20.06
N ALA A 279 14.93 -10.25 -19.04
CA ALA A 279 15.45 -8.89 -18.93
C ALA A 279 16.33 -8.51 -20.14
N ARG A 280 17.15 -9.44 -20.64
CA ARG A 280 17.92 -9.24 -21.88
C ARG A 280 17.02 -9.04 -23.09
N ILE A 281 16.01 -9.90 -23.27
CA ILE A 281 15.06 -9.81 -24.40
C ILE A 281 14.31 -8.48 -24.34
N LEU A 282 13.80 -8.10 -23.17
CA LEU A 282 13.11 -6.84 -22.92
C LEU A 282 14.02 -5.63 -23.16
N GLY A 283 15.30 -5.70 -22.79
CA GLY A 283 16.26 -4.64 -23.09
C GLY A 283 16.61 -4.53 -24.58
N ARG A 284 16.38 -5.59 -25.36
CA ARG A 284 16.63 -5.62 -26.81
C ARG A 284 15.44 -5.14 -27.63
N CYS A 285 14.24 -5.33 -27.09
CA CYS A 285 12.99 -4.91 -27.71
C CYS A 285 12.61 -3.54 -27.15
N ASP A 286 12.40 -2.53 -28.00
CA ASP A 286 11.88 -1.22 -27.56
C ASP A 286 10.37 -1.30 -27.28
N SER A 287 9.99 -2.25 -26.42
CA SER A 287 8.61 -2.57 -26.12
C SER A 287 8.07 -1.65 -25.03
N PRO A 288 6.91 -1.01 -25.22
CA PRO A 288 6.33 -0.11 -24.21
C PRO A 288 5.82 -0.84 -22.96
N TRP A 289 5.54 -2.15 -23.08
CA TRP A 289 5.17 -3.07 -22.01
C TRP A 289 5.49 -4.50 -22.44
N TRP A 290 5.31 -5.47 -21.56
CA TRP A 290 5.35 -6.89 -21.90
C TRP A 290 4.19 -7.60 -21.22
N SER A 291 3.80 -8.77 -21.72
CA SER A 291 2.67 -9.52 -21.18
C SER A 291 3.05 -10.91 -20.68
N GLU A 292 2.31 -11.38 -19.69
CA GLU A 292 2.39 -12.73 -19.14
C GLU A 292 0.98 -13.23 -18.79
N PRO A 293 0.67 -14.52 -19.02
CA PRO A 293 -0.59 -15.10 -18.61
C PRO A 293 -0.75 -15.15 -17.08
N LEU A 294 -1.97 -14.87 -16.63
CA LEU A 294 -2.43 -15.06 -15.26
C LEU A 294 -2.65 -16.56 -14.98
N ALA A 295 -1.54 -17.29 -14.87
CA ALA A 295 -1.54 -18.75 -14.85
C ALA A 295 -0.44 -19.31 -13.96
N PHE A 296 -0.53 -20.62 -13.70
CA PHE A 296 0.54 -21.41 -13.10
C PHE A 296 0.92 -22.56 -14.03
N SER A 297 2.19 -22.93 -14.09
CA SER A 297 2.69 -24.10 -14.84
C SER A 297 3.62 -24.96 -13.98
N ARG A 298 3.82 -24.59 -12.70
CA ARG A 298 4.64 -25.31 -11.73
C ARG A 298 3.92 -25.51 -10.40
N ALA A 299 3.96 -26.72 -9.87
CA ALA A 299 3.48 -27.04 -8.54
C ALA A 299 4.44 -28.05 -7.90
N GLU A 300 5.08 -27.66 -6.80
CA GLU A 300 6.09 -28.46 -6.09
C GLU A 300 7.14 -29.09 -7.03
N ALA A 301 7.05 -30.39 -7.30
CA ALA A 301 7.97 -31.17 -8.13
C ALA A 301 7.49 -31.37 -9.58
N VAL A 302 6.33 -30.82 -9.96
CA VAL A 302 5.72 -31.02 -11.29
C VAL A 302 5.73 -29.71 -12.07
N GLU A 303 6.21 -29.77 -13.32
CA GLU A 303 6.13 -28.68 -14.30
C GLU A 303 5.29 -29.16 -15.48
N SER A 304 4.19 -28.47 -15.76
CA SER A 304 3.27 -28.82 -16.87
C SER A 304 3.76 -28.29 -18.22
N HIS A 305 4.75 -27.39 -18.21
CA HIS A 305 5.23 -26.61 -19.36
C HIS A 305 4.13 -25.86 -20.16
N CYS A 306 2.90 -25.88 -19.66
CA CYS A 306 1.72 -25.28 -20.27
C CYS A 306 0.96 -24.49 -19.20
N PRO A 307 0.70 -23.18 -19.41
CA PRO A 307 -0.06 -22.35 -18.48
C PRO A 307 -1.41 -22.99 -18.11
N GLN A 308 -1.65 -23.17 -16.83
CA GLN A 308 -2.90 -23.66 -16.25
C GLN A 308 -3.64 -22.53 -15.55
N PRO A 309 -4.98 -22.51 -15.63
CA PRO A 309 -5.80 -21.48 -15.01
C PRO A 309 -5.71 -21.54 -13.49
N LEU A 310 -5.58 -20.38 -12.83
CA LEU A 310 -5.52 -20.31 -11.38
C LEU A 310 -6.89 -20.59 -10.74
N PRO A 311 -6.95 -21.38 -9.65
CA PRO A 311 -8.16 -21.45 -8.84
C PRO A 311 -8.40 -20.10 -8.15
N ALA A 312 -9.65 -19.64 -8.14
CA ALA A 312 -10.03 -18.37 -7.54
C ALA A 312 -10.10 -18.49 -6.00
N THR A 313 -8.97 -18.74 -5.35
CA THR A 313 -8.82 -18.85 -3.88
C THR A 313 -7.99 -17.70 -3.32
N GLU A 314 -8.15 -17.40 -2.04
CA GLU A 314 -7.34 -16.38 -1.37
C GLU A 314 -5.85 -16.78 -1.35
N GLU A 315 -5.55 -18.07 -1.24
CA GLU A 315 -4.17 -18.58 -1.29
C GLU A 315 -3.51 -18.30 -2.65
N ALA A 316 -4.19 -18.64 -3.75
CA ALA A 316 -3.68 -18.39 -5.10
C ALA A 316 -3.46 -16.89 -5.35
N LEU A 317 -4.38 -16.05 -4.85
CA LEU A 317 -4.30 -14.60 -4.93
C LEU A 317 -3.06 -14.06 -4.18
N GLU A 318 -2.82 -14.54 -2.96
CA GLU A 318 -1.67 -14.10 -2.15
C GLU A 318 -0.33 -14.55 -2.74
N VAL A 319 -0.25 -15.78 -3.28
CA VAL A 319 0.94 -16.25 -4.01
C VAL A 319 1.23 -15.36 -5.22
N LEU A 320 0.22 -15.07 -6.02
CA LEU A 320 0.34 -14.23 -7.21
C LEU A 320 0.76 -12.80 -6.85
N LYS A 321 0.10 -12.16 -5.87
CA LYS A 321 0.46 -10.82 -5.39
C LYS A 321 1.90 -10.75 -4.89
N ARG A 322 2.33 -11.77 -4.12
CA ARG A 322 3.71 -11.85 -3.62
C ARG A 322 4.69 -11.93 -4.79
N ASN A 323 4.46 -12.82 -5.75
CA ASN A 323 5.35 -12.98 -6.89
C ASN A 323 5.42 -11.71 -7.75
N ILE A 324 4.29 -11.03 -8.01
CA ILE A 324 4.27 -9.75 -8.73
C ILE A 324 5.07 -8.69 -7.96
N ARG A 325 4.92 -8.62 -6.63
CA ARG A 325 5.67 -7.68 -5.78
C ARG A 325 7.18 -7.93 -5.85
N ASP A 326 7.58 -9.19 -5.81
CA ASP A 326 8.98 -9.61 -5.86
C ASP A 326 9.59 -9.41 -7.26
N LEU A 327 8.77 -9.50 -8.32
CA LEU A 327 9.19 -9.33 -9.72
C LEU A 327 9.42 -7.87 -10.09
N ARG A 328 8.57 -6.96 -9.61
CA ARG A 328 8.60 -5.53 -9.97
C ARG A 328 9.97 -4.83 -9.85
N PRO A 329 10.80 -5.05 -8.81
CA PRO A 329 12.11 -4.41 -8.76
C PRO A 329 13.10 -4.97 -9.78
N LEU A 330 12.82 -6.12 -10.40
CA LEU A 330 13.73 -6.83 -11.31
C LEU A 330 13.53 -6.42 -12.77
N LEU A 331 12.30 -6.04 -13.16
CA LEU A 331 11.96 -5.66 -14.53
C LEU A 331 11.35 -4.25 -14.55
N SER A 332 11.99 -3.34 -15.28
CA SER A 332 11.62 -1.92 -15.31
C SER A 332 10.48 -1.56 -16.27
N LEU A 333 10.05 -2.50 -17.11
CA LEU A 333 8.96 -2.29 -18.06
C LEU A 333 7.59 -2.67 -17.45
N PRO A 334 6.52 -1.93 -17.77
CA PRO A 334 5.17 -2.28 -17.36
C PRO A 334 4.78 -3.70 -17.77
N LEU A 335 4.21 -4.46 -16.83
CA LEU A 335 3.66 -5.80 -17.05
C LEU A 335 2.15 -5.72 -17.30
N LEU A 336 1.70 -6.35 -18.39
CA LEU A 336 0.30 -6.63 -18.68
C LEU A 336 -0.02 -8.08 -18.28
N LEU A 337 -0.98 -8.26 -17.38
CA LEU A 337 -1.44 -9.59 -16.98
C LEU A 337 -2.62 -10.03 -17.85
N GLU A 338 -2.44 -11.12 -18.58
CA GLU A 338 -3.46 -11.67 -19.47
C GLU A 338 -4.32 -12.68 -18.72
N ALA A 339 -5.59 -12.35 -18.50
CA ALA A 339 -6.54 -13.32 -17.97
C ALA A 339 -6.75 -14.44 -18.99
N MET A 340 -6.70 -15.69 -18.54
CA MET A 340 -6.98 -16.83 -19.42
C MET A 340 -8.44 -16.81 -19.88
N PRO A 341 -8.72 -16.83 -21.20
CA PRO A 341 -10.07 -16.99 -21.70
C PRO A 341 -10.63 -18.36 -21.29
N ASP A 342 -11.93 -18.40 -20.97
CA ASP A 342 -12.67 -19.61 -20.61
C ASP A 342 -12.06 -20.45 -19.47
N ALA A 343 -11.42 -19.78 -18.50
CA ALA A 343 -10.90 -20.44 -17.31
C ALA A 343 -12.03 -21.23 -16.59
N PRO A 344 -11.82 -22.53 -16.28
CA PRO A 344 -12.82 -23.34 -15.61
C PRO A 344 -13.08 -22.80 -14.21
N VAL A 345 -14.35 -22.84 -13.80
CA VAL A 345 -14.71 -22.60 -12.41
C VAL A 345 -14.34 -23.85 -11.61
N PHE A 346 -13.39 -23.69 -10.70
CA PHE A 346 -12.97 -24.77 -9.82
C PHE A 346 -13.97 -24.93 -8.66
N ASP A 347 -14.31 -26.18 -8.31
CA ASP A 347 -15.22 -26.49 -7.19
C ASP A 347 -14.76 -25.93 -5.83
N HIS A 348 -13.45 -25.67 -5.70
CA HIS A 348 -12.83 -25.09 -4.51
C HIS A 348 -12.57 -23.57 -4.64
N GLY A 349 -13.12 -22.90 -5.65
CA GLY A 349 -13.05 -21.45 -5.77
C GLY A 349 -13.79 -20.76 -4.62
N GLU A 350 -13.11 -19.84 -3.93
CA GLU A 350 -13.66 -19.08 -2.80
C GLU A 350 -14.27 -17.74 -3.26
N MET A 351 -13.98 -17.32 -4.49
CA MET A 351 -14.49 -16.08 -5.06
C MET A 351 -14.79 -16.20 -6.56
N GLU A 352 -15.64 -15.31 -7.04
CA GLU A 352 -15.90 -15.16 -8.48
C GLU A 352 -14.62 -14.77 -9.25
N PRO A 353 -14.38 -15.30 -10.46
CA PRO A 353 -13.19 -14.97 -11.26
C PRO A 353 -13.00 -13.47 -11.51
N SER A 354 -14.11 -12.74 -11.70
CA SER A 354 -14.08 -11.27 -11.85
C SER A 354 -13.61 -10.55 -10.60
N MET A 355 -13.95 -11.07 -9.41
CA MET A 355 -13.47 -10.58 -8.14
C MET A 355 -12.00 -10.93 -7.94
N PHE A 356 -11.58 -12.13 -8.34
CA PHE A 356 -10.17 -12.53 -8.28
C PHE A 356 -9.29 -11.55 -9.06
N VAL A 357 -9.58 -11.31 -10.34
CA VAL A 357 -8.82 -10.37 -11.20
C VAL A 357 -8.78 -8.96 -10.59
N ARG A 358 -9.90 -8.50 -10.01
CA ARG A 358 -9.97 -7.19 -9.35
C ARG A 358 -9.07 -7.06 -8.13
N HIS A 359 -8.80 -8.15 -7.40
CA HIS A 359 -7.94 -8.12 -6.21
C HIS A 359 -6.46 -8.34 -6.53
N VAL A 360 -6.12 -8.84 -7.73
CA VAL A 360 -4.73 -8.94 -8.19
C VAL A 360 -4.12 -7.56 -8.42
N LEU A 361 -4.95 -6.63 -8.91
CA LEU A 361 -4.68 -5.20 -9.11
C LEU A 361 -4.81 -4.43 -7.80
#